data_AF-A0A420W6K0-F1
#
_entry.id   AF-A0A420W6K0-F1
#
_cell.length_a   1.000
_cell.length_b   1.000
_cell.length_c   1.000
_cell.angle_alpha   90.00
_cell.angle_beta   90.00
_cell.angle_gamma   90.00
#
_symmetry.space_group_name_H-M   'P 1'
#
loop_
_entity.id
_entity.type
_entity.pdbx_description
1 polymer ?
#
loop_
_entity_poly.entity_id
_entity_poly.type
_entity_poly.pdbx_seq_one_letter_code
_entity_poly.pdbx_strand_id
1 'polypeptide(L)'
;MMDKLLNFLILLFSLIIVVSLGVIFLFYNPSVVTNHFEKVPLSITREIGREKRKVKHSQLEAQVEEEKVPQEVKKRVNEIKEVISNYLVYLQYGSERKPSLVLKVELGKLYLLTYYLMAWPFVKVELNGYATFTPDKAYLCRGLIVLEIPARGLLPPEVSRGVVEDYGALLTFSGSEVKAVPFVKGECRENGFVFNLAGEFSGVCFGGDFIDSNQLYREVPQNCRIVYQKEVGNGDL
;
A
#
# COMPACT_ATOMS: atom_id res chain seq x y z
N MET A 1 -17.04 60.92 -21.12
CA MET A 1 -18.27 60.12 -20.86
C MET A 1 -17.96 58.63 -20.67
N MET A 2 -16.92 58.08 -21.34
CA MET A 2 -16.45 56.69 -21.17
C MET A 2 -15.90 56.37 -19.76
N ASP A 3 -15.17 57.28 -19.11
CA ASP A 3 -14.56 56.99 -17.78
C ASP A 3 -15.58 56.75 -16.66
N LYS A 4 -16.74 57.42 -16.71
CA LYS A 4 -17.81 57.19 -15.73
C LYS A 4 -18.48 55.84 -15.90
N LEU A 5 -18.59 55.37 -17.15
CA LEU A 5 -19.18 54.07 -17.46
C LEU A 5 -18.23 52.93 -17.07
N LEU A 6 -16.93 53.11 -17.32
CA LEU A 6 -15.90 52.15 -16.95
C LEU A 6 -15.77 52.01 -15.43
N ASN A 7 -15.75 53.12 -14.68
CA ASN A 7 -15.71 53.09 -13.22
C ASN A 7 -16.97 52.47 -12.61
N PHE A 8 -18.13 52.71 -13.23
CA PHE A 8 -19.39 52.07 -12.81
C PHE A 8 -19.36 50.55 -13.05
N LEU A 9 -18.86 50.10 -14.20
CA LEU A 9 -18.72 48.67 -14.49
C LEU A 9 -17.73 47.98 -13.54
N ILE A 10 -16.60 48.60 -13.24
CA ILE A 10 -15.61 48.05 -12.30
C ILE A 10 -16.22 47.88 -10.89
N LEU A 11 -16.97 48.88 -10.42
CA LEU A 11 -17.67 48.79 -9.13
C LEU A 11 -18.74 47.70 -9.12
N LEU A 12 -19.48 47.55 -10.23
CA LEU A 12 -20.51 46.52 -10.35
C LEU A 12 -19.91 45.11 -10.35
N PHE A 13 -18.87 44.87 -11.14
CA PHE A 13 -18.23 43.56 -11.23
C PHE A 13 -17.48 43.18 -9.95
N SER A 14 -16.80 44.13 -9.30
CA SER A 14 -16.15 43.87 -8.02
C SER A 14 -17.16 43.50 -6.92
N LEU A 15 -18.30 44.19 -6.86
CA LEU A 15 -19.37 43.86 -5.91
C LEU A 15 -19.95 42.46 -6.17
N ILE A 16 -20.19 42.11 -7.44
CA ILE A 16 -20.71 40.79 -7.82
C ILE A 16 -19.72 39.68 -7.42
N ILE A 17 -18.43 39.87 -7.64
CA ILE A 17 -17.39 38.89 -7.29
C ILE A 17 -17.36 38.66 -5.77
N VAL A 18 -17.39 39.73 -4.97
CA VAL A 18 -17.37 39.63 -3.50
C VAL A 18 -18.61 38.91 -2.96
N VAL A 19 -19.79 39.24 -3.50
CA VAL A 19 -21.04 38.57 -3.11
C VAL A 19 -21.03 37.10 -3.52
N SER A 20 -20.56 36.80 -4.73
CA SER A 20 -20.48 35.41 -5.24
C SER A 20 -19.53 34.56 -4.40
N LEU A 21 -18.35 35.09 -4.05
CA LEU A 21 -17.40 34.40 -3.18
C LEU A 21 -17.95 34.22 -1.77
N GLY A 22 -18.66 35.22 -1.22
CA GLY A 22 -19.30 35.13 0.10
C GLY A 22 -20.40 34.06 0.15
N VAL A 23 -21.21 33.95 -0.91
CA VAL A 23 -22.23 32.89 -1.04
C VAL A 23 -21.55 31.53 -1.15
N ILE A 24 -20.52 31.37 -1.98
CA ILE A 24 -19.76 30.12 -2.07
C ILE A 24 -19.20 29.77 -0.69
N PHE A 25 -18.63 30.71 0.07
CA PHE A 25 -18.08 30.44 1.40
C PHE A 25 -19.15 30.04 2.44
N LEU A 26 -20.34 30.64 2.38
CA LEU A 26 -21.47 30.31 3.27
C LEU A 26 -22.08 28.93 2.96
N PHE A 27 -22.08 28.51 1.70
CA PHE A 27 -22.57 27.19 1.27
C PHE A 27 -21.46 26.14 1.14
N TYR A 28 -20.19 26.54 1.30
CA TYR A 28 -19.07 25.61 1.41
C TYR A 28 -19.08 25.03 2.82
N ASN A 29 -19.92 24.02 3.03
CA ASN A 29 -19.72 23.07 4.10
C ASN A 29 -18.53 22.19 3.68
N PRO A 30 -17.32 22.33 4.25
CA PRO A 30 -16.38 21.23 4.17
C PRO A 30 -17.11 20.06 4.84
N SER A 31 -17.42 19.03 4.06
CA SER A 31 -17.77 17.73 4.60
C SER A 31 -16.55 17.27 5.38
N VAL A 32 -16.46 17.70 6.65
CA VAL A 32 -15.68 17.04 7.68
C VAL A 32 -16.31 15.67 7.75
N VAL A 33 -15.72 14.75 6.99
CA VAL A 33 -15.96 13.32 7.10
C VAL A 33 -15.69 13.01 8.57
N THR A 34 -16.76 13.00 9.37
CA THR A 34 -16.76 12.36 10.66
C THR A 34 -16.50 10.90 10.36
N ASN A 35 -15.24 10.52 10.56
CA ASN A 35 -14.79 9.15 10.46
C ASN A 35 -15.64 8.30 11.42
N HIS A 36 -16.73 7.71 10.91
CA HIS A 36 -17.23 6.46 11.43
C HIS A 36 -16.23 5.37 11.03
N PHE A 37 -15.05 5.39 11.67
CA PHE A 37 -14.31 4.16 11.83
C PHE A 37 -15.18 3.27 12.72
N GLU A 38 -15.90 2.37 12.06
CA GLU A 38 -16.35 1.13 12.67
C GLU A 38 -15.18 0.59 13.51
N LYS A 39 -15.44 0.40 14.80
CA LYS A 39 -14.41 0.14 15.82
C LYS A 39 -13.49 -1.00 15.35
N VAL A 40 -12.30 -0.63 14.90
CA VAL A 40 -11.21 -1.57 14.68
C VAL A 40 -11.02 -2.32 16.00
N PRO A 41 -11.03 -3.67 16.01
CA PRO A 41 -10.95 -4.44 17.25
C PRO A 41 -9.70 -4.04 18.04
N LEU A 42 -9.88 -3.85 19.35
CA LEU A 42 -8.88 -3.34 20.31
C LEU A 42 -7.52 -4.08 20.30
N SER A 43 -7.46 -5.27 19.70
CA SER A 43 -6.24 -6.05 19.51
C SER A 43 -5.26 -5.39 18.52
N ILE A 44 -5.75 -4.75 17.46
CA ILE A 44 -4.92 -4.11 16.43
C ILE A 44 -4.28 -2.82 16.97
N THR A 45 -4.99 -2.08 17.83
CA THR A 45 -4.47 -0.85 18.45
C THR A 45 -3.32 -1.13 19.43
N ARG A 46 -3.26 -2.31 20.06
CA ARG A 46 -2.16 -2.70 20.96
C ARG A 46 -0.86 -2.99 20.21
N GLU A 47 -0.93 -3.48 18.97
CA GLU A 47 0.25 -3.69 18.11
C GLU A 47 0.85 -2.35 17.65
N ILE A 48 -0.01 -1.41 17.22
CA ILE A 48 0.39 -0.03 16.83
C ILE A 48 0.96 0.75 18.03
N GLY A 49 0.46 0.51 19.24
CA GLY A 49 0.99 1.12 20.47
C GLY A 49 2.41 0.66 20.84
N ARG A 50 2.79 -0.58 20.47
CA ARG A 50 4.16 -1.09 20.63
C ARG A 50 5.11 -0.53 19.55
N GLU A 51 4.58 -0.24 18.37
CA GLU A 51 5.30 0.32 17.22
C GLU A 51 5.99 1.66 17.56
N LYS A 52 5.28 2.61 18.18
CA LYS A 52 5.86 3.92 18.56
C LYS A 52 6.92 3.85 19.67
N ARG A 53 6.93 2.81 20.51
CA ARG A 53 7.95 2.63 21.57
C ARG A 53 9.22 1.95 21.06
N LYS A 54 9.14 1.08 20.05
CA LYS A 54 10.33 0.43 19.46
C LYS A 54 11.17 1.38 18.58
N VAL A 55 10.53 2.32 17.88
CA VAL A 55 11.24 3.29 16.99
C VAL A 55 12.24 4.17 17.75
N LYS A 56 11.98 4.49 19.03
CA LYS A 56 12.88 5.36 19.81
C LYS A 56 14.09 4.64 20.41
N HIS A 57 14.07 3.30 20.51
CA HIS A 57 15.21 2.52 20.99
C HIS A 57 16.08 1.96 19.85
N SER A 58 15.50 1.75 18.66
CA SER A 58 16.20 1.20 17.49
C SER A 58 17.17 2.17 16.81
N GLN A 59 17.09 3.49 17.06
CA GLN A 59 17.98 4.47 16.42
C GLN A 59 19.40 4.48 17.01
N LEU A 60 19.62 3.92 18.20
CA LEU A 60 20.96 3.87 18.81
C LEU A 60 21.76 2.61 18.42
N GLU A 61 21.08 1.52 18.02
CA GLU A 61 21.72 0.24 17.66
C GLU A 61 21.96 0.07 16.15
N ALA A 62 21.33 0.90 15.31
CA ALA A 62 21.48 0.85 13.86
C ALA A 62 22.90 1.19 13.35
N GLN A 63 23.77 1.77 14.19
CA GLN A 63 25.13 2.16 13.80
C GLN A 63 26.21 1.11 14.09
N VAL A 64 25.88 -0.03 14.72
CA VAL A 64 26.90 -1.00 15.19
C VAL A 64 26.96 -2.29 14.36
N GLU A 65 26.05 -2.52 13.39
CA GLU A 65 25.94 -3.84 12.73
C GLU A 65 25.92 -3.84 11.19
N GLU A 66 26.38 -2.76 10.54
CA GLU A 66 26.58 -2.73 9.07
C GLU A 66 27.78 -3.58 8.58
N GLU A 67 28.54 -4.17 9.50
CA GLU A 67 29.84 -4.80 9.26
C GLU A 67 29.78 -6.33 8.99
N LYS A 68 28.64 -7.00 9.19
CA LYS A 68 28.49 -8.47 9.01
C LYS A 68 27.99 -8.93 7.63
N VAL A 69 27.55 -8.03 6.76
CA VAL A 69 26.99 -8.42 5.45
C VAL A 69 28.08 -8.35 4.37
N PRO A 70 28.38 -9.45 3.65
CA PRO A 70 29.37 -9.45 2.58
C PRO A 70 29.09 -8.39 1.50
N GLN A 71 30.14 -7.77 0.95
CA GLN A 71 29.98 -6.77 -0.11
C GLN A 71 29.30 -7.34 -1.36
N GLU A 72 29.55 -8.61 -1.70
CA GLU A 72 28.85 -9.33 -2.76
C GLU A 72 27.32 -9.25 -2.60
N VAL A 73 26.83 -9.48 -1.37
CA VAL A 73 25.40 -9.44 -1.05
C VAL A 73 24.86 -8.03 -1.24
N LYS A 74 25.57 -7.00 -0.74
CA LYS A 74 25.17 -5.60 -0.92
C LYS A 74 25.05 -5.21 -2.39
N LYS A 75 26.01 -5.63 -3.22
CA LYS A 75 25.96 -5.40 -4.67
C LYS A 75 24.78 -6.13 -5.30
N ARG A 76 24.60 -7.41 -4.96
CA ARG A 76 23.54 -8.26 -5.51
C ARG A 76 22.15 -7.73 -5.18
N VAL A 77 21.91 -7.25 -3.96
CA VAL A 77 20.63 -6.63 -3.55
C VAL A 77 20.26 -5.45 -4.47
N ASN A 78 21.23 -4.62 -4.84
CA ASN A 78 20.98 -3.49 -5.74
C ASN A 78 20.62 -3.93 -7.16
N GLU A 79 21.24 -4.99 -7.68
CA GLU A 79 20.94 -5.55 -9.01
C GLU A 79 19.51 -6.11 -9.09
N ILE A 80 19.06 -6.81 -8.05
CA ILE A 80 17.76 -7.48 -8.05
C ILE A 80 16.61 -6.47 -7.85
N LYS A 81 16.87 -5.27 -7.32
CA LYS A 81 15.86 -4.22 -7.15
C LYS A 81 15.07 -3.94 -8.44
N GLU A 82 15.74 -3.93 -9.60
CA GLU A 82 15.07 -3.70 -10.89
C GLU A 82 14.16 -4.86 -11.28
N VAL A 83 14.63 -6.09 -11.07
CA VAL A 83 13.84 -7.31 -11.35
C VAL A 83 12.58 -7.35 -10.47
N ILE A 84 12.71 -7.02 -9.19
CA ILE A 84 11.60 -7.09 -8.23
C ILE A 84 10.53 -6.05 -8.52
N SER A 85 10.94 -4.89 -9.05
CA SER A 85 10.01 -3.80 -9.38
C SER A 85 8.94 -4.23 -10.39
N ASN A 86 9.21 -5.26 -11.21
CA ASN A 86 8.25 -5.80 -12.17
C ASN A 86 7.09 -6.57 -11.54
N TYR A 87 7.24 -7.04 -10.30
CA TYR A 87 6.18 -7.76 -9.57
C TYR A 87 5.34 -6.84 -8.68
N LEU A 88 5.70 -5.55 -8.62
CA LEU A 88 5.00 -4.56 -7.82
C LEU A 88 3.85 -3.95 -8.62
N VAL A 89 2.67 -3.96 -8.01
CA VAL A 89 1.48 -3.26 -8.44
C VAL A 89 1.17 -2.17 -7.41
N TYR A 90 0.65 -1.03 -7.86
CA TYR A 90 0.33 0.08 -6.96
C TYR A 90 -1.18 0.15 -6.70
N LEU A 91 -1.50 0.24 -5.42
CA LEU A 91 -2.82 0.50 -4.87
C LEU A 91 -2.96 2.02 -4.70
N GLN A 92 -3.91 2.61 -5.39
CA GLN A 92 -4.27 4.02 -5.28
C GLN A 92 -5.35 4.18 -4.20
N TYR A 93 -5.08 5.03 -3.21
CA TYR A 93 -6.02 5.40 -2.15
C TYR A 93 -5.94 6.91 -1.90
N GLY A 94 -7.00 7.65 -2.27
CA GLY A 94 -6.95 9.10 -2.27
C GLY A 94 -5.87 9.62 -3.22
N SER A 95 -4.92 10.42 -2.73
CA SER A 95 -3.72 10.88 -3.46
C SER A 95 -2.49 9.98 -3.25
N GLU A 96 -2.59 8.97 -2.39
CA GLU A 96 -1.47 8.10 -2.04
C GLU A 96 -1.39 6.86 -2.94
N ARG A 97 -0.16 6.45 -3.25
CA ARG A 97 0.16 5.18 -3.92
C ARG A 97 0.87 4.28 -2.95
N LYS A 98 0.34 3.07 -2.74
CA LYS A 98 0.92 2.04 -1.88
C LYS A 98 1.30 0.82 -2.71
N PRO A 99 2.50 0.27 -2.52
CA PRO A 99 2.92 -0.92 -3.25
C PRO A 99 2.21 -2.17 -2.73
N SER A 100 2.05 -3.12 -3.62
CA SER A 100 1.50 -4.44 -3.39
C SER A 100 2.17 -5.45 -4.31
N LEU A 101 2.31 -6.69 -3.85
CA LEU A 101 2.94 -7.76 -4.60
C LEU A 101 1.89 -8.66 -5.24
N VAL A 102 2.11 -9.07 -6.49
CA VAL A 102 1.28 -10.08 -7.15
C VAL A 102 1.57 -11.46 -6.57
N LEU A 103 0.81 -11.85 -5.54
CA LEU A 103 1.04 -13.09 -4.78
C LEU A 103 0.61 -14.34 -5.54
N LYS A 104 -0.56 -14.29 -6.18
CA LYS A 104 -1.16 -15.45 -6.84
C LYS A 104 -2.06 -15.04 -7.99
N VAL A 105 -1.96 -15.76 -9.11
CA VAL A 105 -2.85 -15.61 -10.27
C VAL A 105 -3.68 -16.88 -10.42
N GLU A 106 -5.00 -16.77 -10.33
CA GLU A 106 -5.93 -17.87 -10.60
C GLU A 106 -6.87 -17.50 -11.76
N LEU A 107 -7.55 -18.49 -12.34
CA LEU A 107 -8.52 -18.27 -13.43
C LEU A 107 -9.58 -17.24 -13.00
N GLY A 108 -9.50 -16.05 -13.59
CA GLY A 108 -10.41 -14.94 -13.32
C GLY A 108 -10.13 -14.14 -12.03
N LYS A 109 -9.06 -14.43 -11.29
CA LYS A 109 -8.74 -13.76 -10.03
C LYS A 109 -7.26 -13.44 -9.87
N LEU A 110 -6.98 -12.26 -9.33
CA LEU A 110 -5.64 -11.83 -8.96
C LEU A 110 -5.60 -11.53 -7.47
N TYR A 111 -4.63 -12.11 -6.78
CA TYR A 111 -4.41 -11.91 -5.35
C TYR A 111 -3.21 -11.00 -5.13
N LEU A 112 -3.45 -9.84 -4.57
CA LEU A 112 -2.44 -8.81 -4.30
C LEU A 112 -2.15 -8.73 -2.81
N LEU A 113 -0.89 -8.92 -2.43
CA LEU A 113 -0.44 -8.89 -1.04
C LEU A 113 0.06 -7.50 -0.65
N THR A 114 -0.39 -7.00 0.48
CA THR A 114 0.06 -5.74 1.06
C THR A 114 0.01 -5.80 2.59
N TYR A 115 0.71 -4.90 3.25
CA TYR A 115 0.64 -4.73 4.71
C TYR A 115 0.12 -3.34 5.11
N TYR A 116 -0.34 -2.54 4.15
CA TYR A 116 -0.97 -1.25 4.41
C TYR A 116 -2.45 -1.44 4.72
N LEU A 117 -2.94 -0.84 5.81
CA LEU A 117 -4.36 -0.77 6.11
C LEU A 117 -4.97 0.44 5.39
N MET A 118 -6.02 0.20 4.60
CA MET A 118 -6.72 1.21 3.80
C MET A 118 -8.22 1.00 3.89
N ALA A 119 -9.01 2.04 3.54
CA ALA A 119 -10.44 1.87 3.38
C ALA A 119 -10.73 1.24 2.01
N TRP A 120 -10.88 -0.10 2.03
CA TRP A 120 -11.00 -0.96 0.86
C TRP A 120 -12.02 -0.55 -0.21
N PRO A 121 -13.22 0.00 0.14
CA PRO A 121 -14.17 0.48 -0.86
C PRO A 121 -13.63 1.57 -1.79
N PHE A 122 -12.61 2.32 -1.34
CA PHE A 122 -12.02 3.44 -2.09
C PHE A 122 -10.69 3.09 -2.73
N VAL A 123 -10.20 1.85 -2.57
CA VAL A 123 -8.95 1.41 -3.18
C VAL A 123 -9.18 1.14 -4.66
N LYS A 124 -8.31 1.72 -5.48
CA LYS A 124 -8.22 1.45 -6.92
C LYS A 124 -6.89 0.76 -7.20
N VAL A 125 -6.91 -0.25 -8.05
CA VAL A 125 -5.71 -1.00 -8.44
C VAL A 125 -5.41 -0.69 -9.90
N GLU A 126 -4.24 -0.14 -10.17
CA GLU A 126 -3.78 0.15 -11.53
C GLU A 126 -2.92 -1.00 -12.05
N LEU A 127 -3.44 -1.75 -13.03
CA LEU A 127 -2.67 -2.75 -13.77
C LEU A 127 -2.24 -2.19 -15.12
N ASN A 128 -0.95 -2.34 -15.45
CA ASN A 128 -0.36 -1.98 -16.74
C ASN A 128 -0.63 -0.53 -17.19
N GLY A 129 -0.78 0.41 -16.24
CA GLY A 129 -0.92 1.85 -16.52
C GLY A 129 -2.28 2.31 -17.06
N TYR A 130 -3.22 1.40 -17.36
CA TYR A 130 -4.50 1.77 -17.99
C TYR A 130 -5.72 1.10 -17.35
N ALA A 131 -5.61 -0.13 -16.86
CA ALA A 131 -6.74 -0.85 -16.32
C ALA A 131 -6.87 -0.57 -14.81
N THR A 132 -7.98 0.05 -14.41
CA THR A 132 -8.28 0.33 -13.01
C THR A 132 -9.32 -0.65 -12.50
N PHE A 133 -8.97 -1.40 -11.46
CA PHE A 133 -9.86 -2.36 -10.79
C PHE A 133 -10.20 -1.90 -9.38
N THR A 134 -11.31 -2.39 -8.86
CA THR A 134 -11.66 -2.28 -7.44
C THR A 134 -11.59 -3.67 -6.83
N PRO A 135 -11.17 -3.83 -5.56
CA PRO A 135 -11.21 -5.13 -4.92
C PRO A 135 -12.62 -5.69 -4.84
N ASP A 136 -12.76 -6.97 -5.15
CA ASP A 136 -13.98 -7.73 -4.88
C ASP A 136 -14.00 -8.14 -3.41
N LYS A 137 -12.84 -8.52 -2.86
CA LYS A 137 -12.67 -8.85 -1.43
C LYS A 137 -11.31 -8.39 -0.91
N ALA A 138 -11.24 -8.16 0.40
CA ALA A 138 -9.98 -8.07 1.14
C ALA A 138 -9.98 -9.08 2.28
N TYR A 139 -8.88 -9.79 2.43
CA TYR A 139 -8.65 -10.82 3.43
C TYR A 139 -7.54 -10.37 4.39
N LEU A 140 -7.73 -10.61 5.68
CA LEU A 140 -6.72 -10.42 6.73
C LEU A 140 -6.06 -11.77 7.05
N CYS A 141 -4.76 -11.85 6.80
CA CYS A 141 -3.92 -13.04 6.95
C CYS A 141 -2.70 -12.69 7.83
N ARG A 142 -2.72 -13.06 9.12
CA ARG A 142 -1.58 -12.79 10.05
C ARG A 142 -1.13 -11.32 10.07
N GLY A 143 -2.08 -10.39 10.05
CA GLY A 143 -1.79 -8.95 10.01
C GLY A 143 -1.54 -8.38 8.61
N LEU A 144 -1.28 -9.23 7.61
CA LEU A 144 -1.18 -8.86 6.21
C LEU A 144 -2.57 -8.80 5.56
N ILE A 145 -2.69 -8.01 4.50
CA ILE A 145 -3.89 -7.92 3.70
C ILE A 145 -3.65 -8.54 2.33
N VAL A 146 -4.58 -9.39 1.90
CA VAL A 146 -4.65 -9.86 0.52
C VAL A 146 -5.91 -9.34 -0.14
N LEU A 147 -5.76 -8.64 -1.24
CA LEU A 147 -6.87 -8.19 -2.08
C LEU A 147 -7.15 -9.24 -3.16
N GLU A 148 -8.41 -9.63 -3.30
CA GLU A 148 -8.88 -10.37 -4.48
C GLU A 148 -9.52 -9.36 -5.41
N ILE A 149 -8.96 -9.25 -6.62
CA ILE A 149 -9.49 -8.41 -7.70
C ILE A 149 -9.84 -9.30 -8.91
N PRO A 150 -10.79 -8.88 -9.75
CA PRO A 150 -11.13 -9.64 -10.95
C PRO A 150 -9.95 -9.60 -11.93
N ALA A 151 -9.54 -10.77 -12.43
CA ALA A 151 -8.47 -10.87 -13.41
C ALA A 151 -9.05 -10.83 -14.83
N ARG A 152 -8.80 -9.74 -15.56
CA ARG A 152 -9.20 -9.56 -16.95
C ARG A 152 -8.07 -8.92 -17.75
N GLY A 153 -7.94 -9.30 -19.02
CA GLY A 153 -6.92 -8.77 -19.93
C GLY A 153 -5.53 -9.37 -19.69
N LEU A 154 -4.50 -8.60 -20.03
CA LEU A 154 -3.10 -8.98 -19.79
C LEU A 154 -2.78 -8.82 -18.30
N LEU A 155 -2.51 -9.93 -17.62
CA LEU A 155 -2.24 -9.92 -16.18
C LEU A 155 -0.73 -9.80 -15.92
N PRO A 156 -0.33 -9.11 -14.84
CA PRO A 156 1.06 -9.15 -14.40
C PRO A 156 1.43 -10.59 -14.00
N PRO A 157 2.71 -10.97 -14.13
CA PRO A 157 3.16 -12.30 -13.74
C PRO A 157 3.00 -12.51 -12.23
N GLU A 158 2.66 -13.74 -11.84
CA GLU A 158 2.81 -14.19 -10.46
C GLU A 158 4.28 -14.07 -10.05
N VAL A 159 4.52 -13.62 -8.82
CA VAL A 159 5.88 -13.57 -8.28
C VAL A 159 6.42 -14.99 -8.06
N SER A 160 7.60 -15.29 -8.60
CA SER A 160 8.28 -16.55 -8.33
C SER A 160 8.58 -16.68 -6.84
N ARG A 161 8.34 -17.86 -6.27
CA ARG A 161 8.57 -18.14 -4.85
C ARG A 161 9.92 -18.82 -4.65
N GLY A 162 10.62 -18.40 -3.59
CA GLY A 162 11.92 -18.96 -3.21
C GLY A 162 12.08 -19.03 -1.70
N VAL A 163 13.22 -19.50 -1.25
CA VAL A 163 13.58 -19.55 0.18
C VAL A 163 14.81 -18.67 0.41
N VAL A 164 14.85 -17.98 1.55
CA VAL A 164 16.09 -17.34 2.02
C VAL A 164 16.95 -18.37 2.76
N GLU A 165 18.17 -18.56 2.29
CA GLU A 165 19.18 -19.40 2.94
C GLU A 165 19.77 -18.69 4.16
N ASP A 166 20.67 -17.73 3.92
CA ASP A 166 21.29 -16.89 4.96
C ASP A 166 21.01 -15.40 4.74
N TYR A 167 21.06 -14.96 3.48
CA TYR A 167 20.88 -13.57 3.07
C TYR A 167 19.85 -13.41 1.97
N GLY A 168 19.22 -12.24 1.94
CA GLY A 168 18.27 -11.83 0.91
C GLY A 168 18.24 -10.32 0.71
N ALA A 169 17.18 -9.84 0.07
CA ALA A 169 16.84 -8.43 -0.07
C ALA A 169 15.53 -8.15 0.66
N LEU A 170 15.53 -7.19 1.58
CA LEU A 170 14.32 -6.62 2.17
C LEU A 170 13.96 -5.36 1.39
N LEU A 171 12.75 -5.35 0.84
CA LEU A 171 12.17 -4.20 0.17
C LEU A 171 11.25 -3.46 1.12
N THR A 172 11.63 -2.24 1.42
CA THR A 172 10.87 -1.28 2.20
C THR A 172 10.45 -0.13 1.30
N PHE A 173 9.42 0.59 1.72
CA PHE A 173 8.82 1.64 0.90
C PHE A 173 8.59 2.90 1.71
N SER A 174 9.07 4.01 1.17
CA SER A 174 8.81 5.36 1.66
C SER A 174 7.97 6.09 0.62
N GLY A 175 6.65 6.08 0.81
CA GLY A 175 5.72 6.52 -0.24
C GLY A 175 5.79 5.61 -1.46
N SER A 176 6.14 6.17 -2.63
CA SER A 176 6.36 5.42 -3.88
C SER A 176 7.81 4.98 -4.09
N GLU A 177 8.75 5.42 -3.24
CA GLU A 177 10.15 5.05 -3.38
C GLU A 177 10.39 3.64 -2.85
N VAL A 178 11.00 2.80 -3.69
CA VAL A 178 11.42 1.44 -3.33
C VAL A 178 12.86 1.46 -2.83
N LYS A 179 13.07 1.04 -1.59
CA LYS A 179 14.40 0.86 -1.00
C LYS A 179 14.66 -0.64 -0.82
N ALA A 180 15.74 -1.13 -1.41
CA ALA A 180 16.21 -2.50 -1.20
C ALA A 180 17.41 -2.45 -0.25
N VAL A 181 17.36 -3.22 0.83
CA VAL A 181 18.48 -3.38 1.78
C VAL A 181 18.79 -4.85 1.98
N PRO A 182 20.02 -5.22 2.34
CA PRO A 182 20.32 -6.60 2.69
C PRO A 182 19.45 -7.08 3.84
N PHE A 183 18.92 -8.28 3.68
CA PHE A 183 18.19 -9.02 4.70
C PHE A 183 19.07 -10.15 5.22
N VAL A 184 19.12 -10.31 6.54
CA VAL A 184 19.69 -11.49 7.21
C VAL A 184 18.54 -12.35 7.69
N LYS A 185 18.59 -13.64 7.44
CA LYS A 185 17.50 -14.56 7.78
C LYS A 185 17.07 -14.44 9.24
N GLY A 186 15.78 -14.24 9.44
CA GLY A 186 15.16 -14.10 10.76
C GLY A 186 15.25 -12.69 11.36
N GLU A 187 15.93 -11.75 10.70
CA GLU A 187 16.07 -10.37 11.20
C GLU A 187 15.06 -9.41 10.55
N CYS A 188 13.83 -9.37 11.07
CA CYS A 188 12.82 -8.42 10.64
C CYS A 188 12.89 -7.11 11.44
N ARG A 189 13.77 -6.20 11.02
CA ARG A 189 13.93 -4.87 11.65
C ARG A 189 12.84 -3.89 11.22
N GLU A 190 12.37 -4.00 9.98
CA GLU A 190 11.35 -3.14 9.39
C GLU A 190 10.33 -3.98 8.61
N ASN A 191 9.15 -3.42 8.38
CA ASN A 191 8.13 -4.07 7.57
C ASN A 191 8.51 -4.00 6.09
N GLY A 192 8.39 -5.11 5.37
CA GLY A 192 8.74 -5.14 3.96
C GLY A 192 8.64 -6.53 3.33
N PHE A 193 8.80 -6.57 2.01
CA PHE A 193 8.82 -7.82 1.26
C PHE A 193 10.23 -8.36 1.17
N VAL A 194 10.41 -9.64 1.45
CA VAL A 194 11.71 -10.30 1.45
C VAL A 194 11.85 -11.18 0.21
N PHE A 195 12.96 -11.02 -0.48
CA PHE A 195 13.35 -11.79 -1.66
C PHE A 195 14.69 -12.47 -1.41
N ASN A 196 14.92 -13.62 -2.02
CA ASN A 196 16.24 -14.23 -2.02
C ASN A 196 17.16 -13.53 -3.05
N LEU A 197 18.43 -13.95 -3.11
CA LEU A 197 19.41 -13.37 -4.03
C LEU A 197 19.23 -13.79 -5.51
N ALA A 198 18.21 -14.61 -5.81
CA ALA A 198 17.75 -14.88 -7.17
C ALA A 198 16.60 -13.94 -7.60
N GLY A 199 16.03 -13.17 -6.66
CA GLY A 199 14.86 -12.31 -6.92
C GLY A 199 13.52 -12.99 -6.73
N GLU A 200 13.51 -14.15 -6.06
CA GLU A 200 12.28 -14.88 -5.76
C GLU A 200 11.73 -14.46 -4.40
N PHE A 201 10.42 -14.27 -4.33
CA PHE A 201 9.71 -13.88 -3.13
C PHE A 201 9.77 -14.97 -2.07
N SER A 202 10.37 -14.64 -0.93
CA SER A 202 10.63 -15.57 0.16
C SER A 202 9.75 -15.34 1.38
N GLY A 203 9.16 -14.15 1.53
CA GLY A 203 8.23 -13.88 2.62
C GLY A 203 8.04 -12.40 2.90
N VAL A 204 7.42 -12.10 4.04
CA VAL A 204 7.17 -10.73 4.50
C VAL A 204 7.72 -10.57 5.89
N CYS A 205 8.48 -9.50 6.12
CA CYS A 205 8.73 -9.00 7.46
C CYS A 205 7.55 -8.12 7.88
N PHE A 206 6.89 -8.48 8.97
CA PHE A 206 5.77 -7.71 9.50
C PHE A 206 5.71 -7.82 11.02
N GLY A 207 5.65 -6.67 11.71
CA GLY A 207 5.54 -6.63 13.17
C GLY A 207 6.77 -7.14 13.94
N GLY A 208 7.89 -7.35 13.24
CA GLY A 208 9.11 -7.97 13.77
C GLY A 208 9.23 -9.46 13.51
N ASP A 209 8.22 -10.09 12.89
CA ASP A 209 8.21 -11.51 12.55
C ASP A 209 8.42 -11.71 11.05
N PHE A 210 9.08 -12.82 10.69
CA PHE A 210 9.22 -13.27 9.29
C PHE A 210 8.12 -14.27 8.96
N ILE A 211 7.31 -13.95 7.95
CA ILE A 211 6.21 -14.79 7.47
C ILE A 211 6.60 -15.38 6.10
N ASP A 212 6.76 -16.70 6.04
CA ASP A 212 7.25 -17.44 4.86
C ASP A 212 6.27 -17.35 3.66
N SER A 213 6.81 -17.22 2.44
CA SER A 213 6.00 -17.10 1.22
C SER A 213 5.21 -18.36 0.87
N ASN A 214 5.76 -19.56 1.12
CA ASN A 214 5.04 -20.81 0.87
C ASN A 214 3.89 -21.00 1.85
N GLN A 215 4.09 -20.57 3.09
CA GLN A 215 3.00 -20.49 4.06
C GLN A 215 1.88 -19.53 3.59
N LEU A 216 2.22 -18.30 3.21
CA LEU A 216 1.24 -17.34 2.70
C LEU A 216 0.46 -17.87 1.50
N TYR A 217 1.17 -18.48 0.55
CA TYR A 217 0.55 -19.01 -0.66
C TYR A 217 -0.46 -20.14 -0.38
N ARG A 218 -0.19 -20.98 0.62
CA ARG A 218 -1.10 -22.06 1.04
C ARG A 218 -2.28 -21.57 1.85
N GLU A 219 -2.08 -20.55 2.67
CA GLU A 219 -3.13 -20.02 3.55
C GLU A 219 -4.15 -19.14 2.78
N VAL A 220 -3.74 -18.51 1.70
CA VAL A 220 -4.57 -17.54 0.97
C VAL A 220 -5.43 -18.23 -0.12
N PRO A 221 -6.75 -17.94 -0.20
CA PRO A 221 -7.55 -17.13 0.73
C PRO A 221 -8.18 -17.93 1.88
N GLN A 222 -8.05 -19.26 1.88
CA GLN A 222 -8.87 -20.20 2.65
C GLN A 222 -8.78 -20.03 4.18
N ASN A 223 -7.61 -19.68 4.70
CA ASN A 223 -7.34 -19.54 6.13
C ASN A 223 -7.30 -18.08 6.59
N CYS A 224 -7.81 -17.15 5.77
CA CYS A 224 -7.83 -15.73 6.07
C CYS A 224 -9.24 -15.23 6.40
N ARG A 225 -9.33 -14.20 7.25
CA ARG A 225 -10.62 -13.58 7.60
C ARG A 225 -11.00 -12.54 6.55
N ILE A 226 -12.20 -12.62 5.98
CA ILE A 226 -12.71 -11.55 5.12
C ILE A 226 -12.90 -10.28 5.97
N VAL A 227 -12.35 -9.16 5.51
CA VAL A 227 -12.48 -7.84 6.14
C VAL A 227 -13.15 -6.81 5.23
N TYR A 228 -13.35 -7.15 3.96
CA TYR A 228 -14.17 -6.40 3.03
C TYR A 228 -14.68 -7.33 1.94
N GLN A 229 -15.92 -7.11 1.55
CA GLN A 229 -16.54 -7.74 0.40
C GLN A 229 -17.35 -6.66 -0.32
N LYS A 230 -17.09 -6.50 -1.61
CA LYS A 230 -17.84 -5.59 -2.47
C LYS A 230 -19.29 -6.04 -2.52
N GLU A 231 -20.20 -5.11 -2.28
CA GLU A 231 -21.62 -5.36 -2.46
C GLU A 231 -21.89 -5.65 -3.94
N VAL A 232 -22.43 -6.83 -4.24
CA VAL A 232 -22.97 -7.11 -5.56
C VAL A 232 -24.32 -6.42 -5.58
N GLY A 233 -24.41 -5.28 -6.26
CA GLY A 233 -25.69 -4.59 -6.42
C GLY A 233 -26.70 -5.53 -7.06
N ASN A 234 -27.70 -5.96 -6.28
CA ASN A 234 -28.97 -6.35 -6.88
C ASN A 234 -29.55 -5.07 -7.45
N GLY A 235 -29.59 -4.97 -8.79
CA GLY A 235 -30.15 -3.83 -9.50
C GLY A 235 -31.67 -3.79 -9.41
N ASP A 236 -32.20 -3.59 -8.20
CA ASP A 236 -33.59 -3.24 -7.94
C ASP A 236 -33.62 -2.03 -6.99
N LEU A 237 -33.49 -0.84 -7.58
CA LEU A 237 -34.00 0.43 -7.04
C LEU A 237 -34.52 1.29 -8.19
#